data_AF-A0A8C8WKA3-F1
#
_entry.id   AF-A0A8C8WKA3-F1
#
_cell.length_a   1.000
_cell.length_b   1.000
_cell.length_c   1.000
_cell.angle_alpha   90.00
_cell.angle_beta   90.00
_cell.angle_gamma   90.00
#
_symmetry.space_group_name_H-M   'P 1'
#
loop_
_entity.id
_entity.type
_entity.pdbx_description
1 polymer ?
#
loop_
_entity_poly.entity_id
_entity_poly.type
_entity_poly.pdbx_seq_one_letter_code
_entity_poly.pdbx_strand_id
1 'polypeptide(L)'
;MEAAEVLEEESFALSTSSASEAEFAAVVGSIKDIFMDAEFQVLQRNFMDRYYQEFGDMEENKLTYTPIFNEYLSLVEKYIEELQLTGILGFNMAAFTATLKHHKDEMADDLFDMLLTFTDFLTFK
;
A
#
# COMPACT_ATOMS: atom_id res chain seq x y z
N MET A 1 -31.93 21.08 41.06
CA MET A 1 -32.55 21.50 39.79
C MET A 1 -31.68 22.63 39.29
N GLU A 2 -30.90 22.52 38.23
CA GLU A 2 -30.82 21.56 37.12
C GLU A 2 -29.37 21.62 36.64
N ALA A 3 -28.72 20.48 36.49
CA ALA A 3 -27.38 20.39 35.90
C ALA A 3 -27.57 20.21 34.40
N ALA A 4 -27.22 21.23 33.62
CA ALA A 4 -27.14 21.13 32.17
C ALA A 4 -26.24 22.27 31.66
N GLU A 5 -24.94 22.03 31.58
CA GLU A 5 -24.11 22.67 30.55
C GLU A 5 -23.10 21.64 29.99
N VAL A 6 -23.54 21.05 28.87
CA VAL A 6 -22.79 20.87 27.61
C VAL A 6 -21.43 20.16 27.68
N LEU A 7 -21.47 18.83 27.53
CA LEU A 7 -20.37 17.98 27.08
C LEU A 7 -20.37 17.87 25.53
N GLU A 8 -20.09 18.96 24.81
CA GLU A 8 -20.08 18.92 23.33
C GLU A 8 -18.69 19.06 22.67
N GLU A 9 -17.60 19.14 23.41
CA GLU A 9 -16.26 19.34 22.82
C GLU A 9 -15.39 18.08 22.64
N GLU A 10 -15.89 16.87 22.96
CA GLU A 10 -15.13 15.62 22.75
C GLU A 10 -15.64 14.75 21.59
N SER A 11 -16.75 15.10 20.94
CA SER A 11 -17.37 14.27 19.88
C SER A 11 -16.75 14.46 18.48
N PHE A 12 -16.11 15.61 18.23
CA PHE A 12 -15.63 15.95 16.89
C PHE A 12 -14.32 15.27 16.51
N ALA A 13 -13.42 15.02 17.47
CA ALA A 13 -12.12 14.36 17.22
C ALA A 13 -12.25 12.84 17.03
N LEU A 14 -13.24 12.20 17.67
CA LEU A 14 -13.48 10.75 17.53
C LEU A 14 -14.07 10.40 16.16
N SER A 15 -14.90 11.30 15.61
CA SER A 15 -15.58 11.10 14.33
C SER A 15 -14.65 11.22 13.12
N THR A 16 -13.63 12.08 13.19
CA THR A 16 -12.65 12.24 12.09
C THR A 16 -11.70 11.05 12.00
N SER A 17 -11.29 10.49 13.15
CA SER A 17 -10.37 9.34 13.17
C SER A 17 -11.01 8.11 12.54
N SER A 18 -12.28 7.82 12.88
CA SER A 18 -13.01 6.68 12.32
C SER A 18 -13.26 6.78 10.82
N ALA A 19 -13.51 8.00 10.30
CA ALA A 19 -13.68 8.22 8.87
C ALA A 19 -12.38 7.95 8.09
N SER A 20 -11.25 8.48 8.57
CA SER A 20 -9.94 8.23 7.94
C SER A 20 -9.51 6.76 8.02
N GLU A 21 -9.86 6.06 9.11
CA GLU A 21 -9.55 4.65 9.29
C GLU A 21 -10.38 3.77 8.33
N ALA A 22 -11.65 4.11 8.13
CA ALA A 22 -12.52 3.45 7.15
C ALA A 22 -12.05 3.68 5.71
N GLU A 23 -11.61 4.89 5.37
CA GLU A 23 -11.01 5.19 4.06
C GLU A 23 -9.74 4.38 3.82
N PHE A 24 -8.86 4.29 4.83
CA PHE A 24 -7.64 3.49 4.73
C PHE A 24 -7.95 2.00 4.57
N ALA A 25 -8.88 1.44 5.34
CA ALA A 25 -9.31 0.06 5.20
C ALA A 25 -9.88 -0.23 3.80
N ALA A 26 -10.63 0.70 3.22
CA ALA A 26 -11.15 0.59 1.86
C ALA A 26 -10.04 0.61 0.80
N VAL A 27 -9.05 1.51 0.95
CA VAL A 27 -7.87 1.56 0.07
C VAL A 27 -7.06 0.28 0.16
N VAL A 28 -6.82 -0.23 1.37
CA VAL A 28 -6.07 -1.48 1.60
C VAL A 28 -6.81 -2.68 1.02
N GLY A 29 -8.13 -2.76 1.20
CA GLY A 29 -8.96 -3.79 0.57
C GLY A 29 -8.86 -3.73 -0.95
N SER A 30 -8.95 -2.53 -1.53
CA SER A 30 -8.81 -2.34 -2.98
C SER A 30 -7.43 -2.79 -3.48
N ILE A 31 -6.34 -2.40 -2.80
CA ILE A 31 -4.98 -2.78 -3.19
C ILE A 31 -4.75 -4.29 -3.03
N LYS A 32 -5.31 -4.90 -1.99
CA LYS A 32 -5.28 -6.35 -1.82
C LYS A 32 -5.97 -7.04 -3.01
N ASP A 33 -7.15 -6.58 -3.40
CA ASP A 33 -7.88 -7.15 -4.53
C ASP A 33 -7.09 -7.00 -5.83
N ILE A 34 -6.38 -5.86 -6.01
CA ILE A 34 -5.45 -5.62 -7.12
C ILE A 34 -4.30 -6.62 -7.12
N PHE A 35 -3.66 -6.88 -5.98
CA PHE A 35 -2.56 -7.84 -5.90
C PHE A 35 -3.03 -9.30 -6.08
N MET A 36 -4.29 -9.58 -5.78
CA MET A 36 -4.92 -10.88 -6.05
C MET A 36 -5.42 -11.00 -7.50
N ASP A 37 -5.45 -9.90 -8.26
CA ASP A 37 -5.94 -9.90 -9.62
C ASP A 37 -5.01 -10.67 -10.58
N ALA A 38 -5.63 -11.44 -11.49
CA ALA A 38 -4.90 -12.30 -12.41
C ALA A 38 -4.09 -11.49 -13.44
N GLU A 39 -4.61 -10.34 -13.90
CA GLU A 39 -3.90 -9.47 -14.83
C GLU A 39 -2.70 -8.81 -14.14
N PHE A 40 -2.86 -8.39 -12.89
CA PHE A 40 -1.73 -7.89 -12.09
C PHE A 40 -0.65 -8.96 -11.90
N GLN A 41 -1.02 -10.20 -11.56
CA GLN A 41 -0.04 -11.28 -11.40
C GLN A 41 0.69 -11.62 -12.71
N VAL A 42 0.02 -11.53 -13.86
CA VAL A 42 0.66 -11.68 -15.17
C VAL A 42 1.61 -10.53 -15.44
N LEU A 43 1.21 -9.29 -15.14
CA LEU A 43 2.03 -8.09 -15.28
C LEU A 43 3.30 -8.18 -14.40
N GLN A 44 3.14 -8.59 -13.14
CA GLN A 44 4.24 -8.80 -12.20
C GLN A 44 5.19 -9.90 -12.71
N ARG A 45 4.65 -11.03 -13.17
CA ARG A 45 5.47 -12.13 -13.72
C ARG A 45 6.25 -11.71 -14.96
N ASN A 46 5.62 -10.96 -15.87
CA ASN A 46 6.29 -10.40 -17.04
C ASN A 46 7.36 -9.36 -16.67
N PHE A 47 7.21 -8.67 -15.55
CA PHE A 47 8.24 -7.78 -15.02
C PHE A 47 9.41 -8.59 -14.43
N MET A 48 9.12 -9.61 -13.62
CA MET A 48 10.12 -10.52 -13.04
C MET A 48 10.90 -11.26 -14.13
N ASP A 49 10.26 -11.79 -15.16
CA ASP A 49 10.91 -12.49 -16.28
C ASP A 49 11.86 -11.59 -17.08
N ARG A 50 11.70 -10.26 -17.01
CA ARG A 50 12.63 -9.31 -17.63
C ARG A 50 13.88 -9.06 -16.78
N TYR A 51 13.75 -9.13 -15.46
CA TYR A 51 14.80 -8.71 -14.52
C TYR A 51 15.36 -9.85 -13.67
N TYR A 52 14.86 -11.09 -13.77
CA TYR A 52 15.32 -12.22 -12.94
C TYR A 52 16.84 -12.48 -13.06
N GLN A 53 17.45 -12.17 -14.22
CA GLN A 53 18.90 -12.32 -14.40
C GLN A 53 19.71 -11.25 -13.65
N GLU A 54 19.10 -10.11 -13.35
CA GLU A 54 19.72 -9.07 -12.54
C GLU A 54 19.79 -9.49 -11.08
N PHE A 55 18.76 -10.20 -10.58
CA PHE A 55 18.70 -10.72 -9.21
C PHE A 55 19.56 -11.98 -9.05
N GLY A 56 20.79 -11.80 -8.57
CA GLY A 56 21.69 -12.90 -8.22
C GLY A 56 21.66 -13.22 -6.73
N ASP A 57 22.08 -14.44 -6.38
CA ASP A 57 22.20 -14.98 -5.01
C ASP A 57 23.35 -14.35 -4.19
N MET A 58 23.81 -13.16 -4.58
CA MET A 58 24.86 -12.42 -3.88
C MET A 58 24.25 -11.58 -2.76
N GLU A 59 24.88 -11.57 -1.58
CA GLU A 59 24.44 -10.79 -0.41
C GLU A 59 24.41 -9.27 -0.70
N GLU A 60 25.28 -8.78 -1.59
CA GLU A 60 25.35 -7.37 -1.96
C GLU A 60 24.29 -6.99 -3.00
N ASN A 61 23.53 -5.92 -2.71
CA ASN A 61 22.57 -5.37 -3.66
C ASN A 61 23.28 -4.64 -4.79
N LYS A 62 22.98 -5.03 -6.04
CA LYS A 62 23.49 -4.31 -7.21
C LYS A 62 22.85 -2.91 -7.25
N LEU A 63 23.62 -1.91 -7.69
CA LEU A 63 23.11 -0.56 -7.94
C LEU A 63 21.96 -0.54 -8.97
N THR A 64 21.82 -1.59 -9.79
CA THR A 64 20.73 -1.76 -10.74
C THR A 64 19.39 -2.11 -10.08
N TYR A 65 19.36 -2.54 -8.81
CA TYR A 65 18.11 -2.91 -8.14
C TYR A 65 17.23 -1.68 -7.86
N THR A 66 17.82 -0.55 -7.48
CA THR A 66 17.08 0.70 -7.23
C THR A 66 16.28 1.18 -8.45
N PRO A 67 16.87 1.33 -9.66
CA PRO A 67 16.09 1.74 -10.82
C PRO A 67 15.05 0.70 -11.26
N ILE A 68 15.34 -0.61 -11.10
CA ILE A 68 14.37 -1.68 -11.40
C ILE A 68 13.17 -1.58 -10.45
N PHE A 69 13.41 -1.40 -9.15
CA PHE A 69 12.34 -1.26 -8.18
C PHE A 69 11.50 0.00 -8.42
N ASN A 70 12.12 1.13 -8.76
CA ASN A 70 11.39 2.35 -9.10
C ASN A 70 10.52 2.16 -10.35
N GLU A 71 10.99 1.40 -11.35
CA GLU A 71 10.19 1.05 -12.52
C GLU A 71 9.00 0.17 -12.13
N TYR A 72 9.22 -0.83 -11.28
CA TYR A 72 8.16 -1.67 -10.74
C TYR A 72 7.11 -0.83 -9.99
N LEU A 73 7.55 0.03 -9.06
CA LEU A 73 6.64 0.91 -8.33
C LEU A 73 5.83 1.80 -9.27
N SER A 74 6.47 2.42 -10.26
CA SER A 74 5.77 3.27 -11.24
C SER A 74 4.72 2.50 -12.05
N LEU A 75 4.98 1.22 -12.32
CA LEU A 75 4.06 0.34 -13.03
C LEU A 75 2.89 -0.07 -12.13
N VAL A 76 3.14 -0.37 -10.85
CA VAL A 76 2.09 -0.67 -9.87
C VAL A 76 1.24 0.56 -9.58
N GLU A 77 1.85 1.72 -9.36
CA GLU A 77 1.16 3.00 -9.15
C GLU A 77 0.24 3.32 -10.34
N LYS A 78 0.73 3.21 -11.58
CA LYS A 78 -0.11 3.39 -12.77
C LYS A 78 -1.27 2.41 -12.85
N TYR A 79 -1.02 1.14 -12.54
CA TYR A 79 -2.07 0.12 -12.58
C TYR A 79 -3.14 0.38 -11.51
N ILE A 80 -2.73 0.78 -10.30
CA ILE A 80 -3.63 1.20 -9.23
C ILE A 80 -4.40 2.46 -9.64
N GLU A 81 -3.74 3.46 -10.22
CA GLU A 81 -4.41 4.68 -10.72
C GLU A 81 -5.43 4.36 -11.81
N GLU A 82 -5.11 3.47 -12.76
CA GLU A 82 -6.02 3.04 -13.83
C GLU A 82 -7.24 2.29 -13.27
N LEU A 83 -7.07 1.48 -12.22
CA LEU A 83 -8.18 0.81 -11.54
C LEU A 83 -8.98 1.75 -10.62
N GLN A 84 -8.32 2.76 -10.04
CA GLN A 84 -8.91 3.76 -9.14
C GLN A 84 -9.40 5.04 -9.85
N LEU A 85 -9.49 5.03 -11.18
CA LEU A 85 -10.03 6.11 -12.05
C LEU A 85 -11.47 6.56 -11.71
N THR A 86 -12.11 5.99 -10.69
CA THR A 86 -13.41 6.42 -10.15
C THR A 86 -13.34 7.29 -8.88
N GLY A 87 -12.17 7.65 -8.32
CA GLY A 87 -12.19 8.54 -7.14
C GLY A 87 -10.90 9.13 -6.57
N ILE A 88 -9.71 8.56 -6.80
CA ILE A 88 -8.46 9.05 -6.19
C ILE A 88 -7.41 9.24 -7.29
N LEU A 89 -7.10 10.49 -7.64
CA LEU A 89 -6.01 10.83 -8.55
C LEU A 89 -4.71 10.96 -7.76
N GLY A 90 -3.63 10.33 -8.22
CA GLY A 90 -2.30 10.50 -7.61
C GLY A 90 -1.99 9.51 -6.49
N PHE A 91 -2.25 8.21 -6.71
CA PHE A 91 -1.84 7.19 -5.75
C PHE A 91 -0.31 7.22 -5.61
N ASN A 92 0.17 7.34 -4.37
CA ASN A 92 1.59 7.38 -4.07
C ASN A 92 1.96 6.19 -3.21
N MET A 93 2.76 5.28 -3.78
CA MET A 93 3.16 4.06 -3.08
C MET A 93 3.97 4.38 -1.83
N ALA A 94 4.86 5.39 -1.86
CA ALA A 94 5.66 5.74 -0.70
C ALA A 94 4.80 6.23 0.48
N ALA A 95 3.78 7.04 0.21
CA ALA A 95 2.80 7.47 1.19
C ALA A 95 1.98 6.27 1.69
N PHE A 96 1.53 5.39 0.80
CA PHE A 96 0.82 4.17 1.17
C PHE A 96 1.66 3.28 2.10
N THR A 97 2.91 3.00 1.77
CA THR A 97 3.81 2.19 2.61
C THR A 97 4.08 2.85 3.96
N ALA A 98 4.17 4.18 4.03
CA ALA A 98 4.31 4.90 5.29
C ALA A 98 3.06 4.74 6.18
N THR A 99 1.87 4.89 5.59
CA THR A 99 0.60 4.65 6.28
C THR A 99 0.45 3.20 6.69
N LEU A 100 0.80 2.25 5.82
CA LEU A 100 0.79 0.81 6.11
C LEU A 100 1.65 0.48 7.33
N LYS A 101 2.86 1.04 7.41
CA LYS A 101 3.78 0.84 8.55
C LYS A 101 3.24 1.45 9.85
N HIS A 102 2.49 2.55 9.78
CA HIS A 102 1.87 3.19 10.94
C HIS A 102 0.71 2.35 11.50
N HIS A 103 -0.09 1.75 10.62
CA HIS A 103 -1.25 0.93 10.99
C HIS A 103 -0.94 -0.56 11.12
N LYS A 104 0.34 -0.93 11.28
CA LYS A 104 0.76 -2.33 11.37
C LYS A 104 0.00 -3.11 12.45
N ASP A 105 -0.16 -2.52 13.64
CA ASP A 105 -0.79 -3.17 14.80
C ASP A 105 -2.32 -3.31 14.66
N GLU A 106 -2.93 -2.64 13.68
CA GLU A 106 -4.37 -2.67 13.41
C GLU A 106 -4.76 -3.68 12.32
N MET A 107 -3.76 -4.28 11.66
CA MET A 107 -3.95 -5.21 10.55
C MET A 107 -3.57 -6.63 10.92
N ALA A 108 -4.15 -7.60 10.21
CA ALA A 108 -3.69 -8.97 10.31
C ALA A 108 -2.25 -9.07 9.79
N ASP A 109 -1.35 -9.68 10.57
CA ASP A 109 0.06 -9.84 10.22
C ASP A 109 0.25 -10.44 8.81
N ASP A 110 -0.54 -11.45 8.45
CA ASP A 110 -0.48 -12.09 7.12
C ASP A 110 -0.82 -11.12 5.97
N LEU A 111 -1.76 -10.20 6.19
CA LEU A 111 -2.13 -9.20 5.19
C LEU A 111 -1.06 -8.12 5.09
N PHE A 112 -0.53 -7.70 6.23
CA PHE A 112 0.57 -6.72 6.27
C PHE A 112 1.81 -7.26 5.57
N ASP A 113 2.24 -8.48 5.90
CA ASP A 113 3.41 -9.13 5.28
C ASP A 113 3.19 -9.33 3.78
N MET A 114 1.99 -9.76 3.36
CA MET A 114 1.63 -9.84 1.95
C MET A 114 1.82 -8.47 1.26
N LEU A 115 1.20 -7.41 1.76
CA LEU A 115 1.30 -6.07 1.17
C LEU A 115 2.74 -5.55 1.18
N LEU A 116 3.52 -5.88 2.22
CA LEU A 116 4.92 -5.51 2.31
C LEU A 116 5.75 -6.17 1.20
N THR A 117 5.49 -7.44 0.85
CA THR A 117 6.22 -8.09 -0.26
C THR A 117 6.06 -7.38 -1.61
N PHE A 118 4.94 -6.69 -1.82
CA PHE A 118 4.70 -5.94 -3.06
C PHE A 118 5.20 -4.50 -3.01
N THR A 119 5.55 -3.96 -1.83
CA THR A 119 5.77 -2.52 -1.64
C THR A 119 7.11 -2.16 -1.01
N ASP A 120 7.79 -3.11 -0.37
CA ASP A 120 9.08 -2.90 0.29
C ASP A 120 10.24 -3.47 -0.55
N PHE A 121 11.28 -2.67 -0.68
CA PHE A 121 12.46 -3.00 -1.47
C PHE A 121 13.25 -4.19 -0.91
N LEU A 122 13.25 -4.39 0.41
CA LEU A 122 14.00 -5.48 1.04
C LEU A 122 13.34 -6.83 0.79
N THR A 123 12.01 -6.86 0.68
CA THR A 123 11.23 -8.07 0.36
C THR A 123 11.05 -8.28 -1.15
N PHE A 124 11.48 -7.33 -1.99
CA PHE A 124 11.34 -7.40 -3.43
C PHE A 124 12.37 -8.32 -4.11
N LYS A 125 13.55 -8.50 -3.49
CA LYS A 125 14.63 -9.38 -3.96
C LYS A 125 14.36 -10.83 -3.58
#